data_AF-A0AAU6ZCK9-F1
#
_entry.id   AF-A0AAU6ZCK9-F1
#
_cell.length_a   1.000
_cell.length_b   1.000
_cell.length_c   1.000
_cell.angle_alpha   90.00
_cell.angle_beta   90.00
_cell.angle_gamma   90.00
#
_symmetry.space_group_name_H-M   'P 1'
#
loop_
_entity.id
_entity.type
_entity.pdbx_description
1 polymer ?
#
loop_
_entity_poly.entity_id
_entity_poly.type
_entity_poly.pdbx_seq_one_letter_code
_entity_poly.pdbx_strand_id
1 'polypeptide(L)'
;MEAEKANHPIAWLCRVLKVSRASFYRWRNPAGPSPRAVRHQRLVAEVTDLFEKEKGRAGRDQLTLMLNAKGVQVSAPTVGAVMREQGLRAVRTRAWKQTTVQDPQAKTAHIRNHMLDQDGKRDFTSTVPGARLCGDITYLRTGEGWLYLATVIDLCTGMIIGWAMADHMRARLCTDALAMARDHGYLEAETTVFHSDYAEEVVKPRTGSVGPYFRGFVPCSSA
;
A
#
# COMPACT_ATOMS: atom_id res chain seq x y z
N MET A 1 -8.95 -37.03 -31.82
CA MET A 1 -8.30 -37.17 -33.14
C MET A 1 -7.14 -38.15 -33.11
N GLU A 2 -6.13 -37.99 -32.25
CA GLU A 2 -5.00 -38.94 -32.18
C GLU A 2 -5.40 -40.37 -31.79
N ALA A 3 -6.28 -40.52 -30.80
CA ALA A 3 -6.77 -41.84 -30.37
C ALA A 3 -7.56 -42.59 -31.46
N GLU A 4 -8.28 -41.87 -32.33
CA GLU A 4 -9.21 -42.45 -33.31
C GLU A 4 -8.68 -42.47 -34.75
N LYS A 5 -7.44 -42.01 -34.97
CA LYS A 5 -6.86 -41.88 -36.32
C LYS A 5 -6.68 -43.22 -37.05
N ALA A 6 -6.65 -44.32 -36.30
CA ALA A 6 -6.55 -45.68 -36.83
C ALA A 6 -7.90 -46.21 -37.30
N ASN A 7 -9.00 -45.73 -36.72
CA ASN A 7 -10.35 -46.19 -36.99
C ASN A 7 -11.07 -45.32 -38.02
N HIS A 8 -10.70 -44.04 -38.13
CA HIS A 8 -11.38 -43.08 -38.98
C HIS A 8 -10.41 -42.15 -39.73
N PRO A 9 -10.72 -41.78 -41.00
CA PRO A 9 -9.93 -40.80 -41.73
C PRO A 9 -9.86 -39.45 -40.99
N ILE A 10 -8.67 -38.85 -40.92
CA ILE A 10 -8.45 -37.53 -40.28
C ILE A 10 -9.39 -36.45 -40.84
N ALA A 11 -9.68 -36.47 -42.14
CA ALA A 11 -10.61 -35.54 -42.77
C ALA A 11 -12.05 -35.66 -42.22
N TRP A 12 -12.49 -36.88 -41.90
CA TRP A 12 -13.79 -37.14 -41.31
C TRP A 12 -13.83 -36.65 -39.85
N LEU A 13 -12.81 -37.00 -39.06
CA LEU A 13 -12.69 -36.55 -37.67
C LEU A 13 -12.63 -35.02 -37.55
N CYS A 14 -11.87 -34.34 -38.42
CA CYS A 14 -11.81 -32.88 -38.48
C CYS A 14 -13.19 -32.25 -38.76
N ARG A 15 -13.98 -32.85 -39.64
CA ARG A 15 -15.34 -32.38 -39.97
C ARG A 15 -16.28 -32.54 -38.78
N VAL A 16 -16.28 -33.71 -38.14
CA VAL A 16 -17.14 -33.99 -36.97
C VAL A 16 -16.80 -33.06 -35.80
N LEU A 17 -15.51 -32.84 -35.54
CA LEU A 17 -15.03 -31.98 -34.45
C LEU A 17 -15.00 -30.49 -34.81
N LYS A 18 -15.39 -30.12 -36.04
CA LYS A 18 -15.39 -28.73 -36.54
C LYS A 18 -14.03 -28.02 -36.43
N VAL A 19 -12.93 -28.75 -36.65
CA VAL A 19 -11.56 -28.22 -36.67
C VAL A 19 -11.00 -28.33 -38.10
N SER A 20 -10.24 -27.34 -38.56
CA SER A 20 -9.58 -27.46 -39.87
C SER A 20 -8.44 -28.48 -39.85
N ARG A 21 -8.25 -29.21 -40.96
CA ARG A 21 -7.12 -30.15 -41.13
C ARG A 21 -5.77 -29.46 -40.90
N ALA A 22 -5.62 -28.22 -41.39
CA ALA A 22 -4.41 -27.43 -41.22
C ALA A 22 -4.13 -27.11 -39.74
N SER A 23 -5.15 -26.78 -38.95
CA SER A 23 -4.99 -26.55 -37.50
C SER A 23 -4.60 -27.83 -36.76
N PHE A 24 -5.18 -28.98 -37.13
CA PHE A 24 -4.81 -30.28 -36.55
C PHE A 24 -3.33 -30.62 -36.80
N TYR A 25 -2.88 -30.52 -38.06
CA TYR A 25 -1.48 -30.81 -38.38
C TYR A 25 -0.51 -29.76 -37.81
N ARG A 26 -0.89 -28.48 -37.73
CA ARG A 26 -0.08 -27.44 -37.06
C ARG A 26 0.07 -27.68 -35.56
N TRP A 27 -0.96 -28.19 -34.91
CA TRP A 27 -0.89 -28.58 -33.49
C TRP A 27 -0.04 -29.84 -33.30
N ARG A 28 -0.17 -30.83 -34.18
CA ARG A 28 0.58 -32.09 -34.11
C ARG A 28 2.07 -31.93 -34.43
N ASN A 29 2.38 -31.13 -35.44
CA ASN A 29 3.73 -30.85 -35.92
C ASN A 29 3.98 -29.34 -35.88
N PRO A 30 4.16 -28.76 -34.67
CA PRO A 30 4.44 -27.34 -34.56
C PRO A 30 5.77 -27.02 -35.24
N ALA A 31 5.76 -26.09 -36.20
CA ALA A 31 6.94 -25.66 -36.95
C ALA A 31 7.91 -24.76 -36.14
N GLY A 32 7.85 -24.84 -34.80
CA GLY A 32 8.59 -23.97 -33.87
C GLY A 32 7.69 -23.04 -33.04
N PRO A 33 8.30 -22.18 -32.21
CA PRO A 33 7.55 -21.26 -31.35
C PRO A 33 6.78 -20.23 -32.18
N SER A 34 5.54 -19.94 -31.77
CA SER A 34 4.75 -18.88 -32.39
C SER A 34 5.44 -17.51 -32.22
N PRO A 35 5.17 -16.53 -33.09
CA PRO A 35 5.69 -15.16 -32.92
C PRO A 35 5.39 -14.57 -31.53
N ARG A 36 4.24 -14.93 -30.95
CA ARG A 36 3.86 -14.57 -29.59
C ARG A 36 4.78 -15.20 -28.55
N ALA A 37 5.11 -16.48 -28.70
CA ALA A 37 6.03 -17.18 -27.81
C ALA A 37 7.44 -16.61 -27.89
N VAL A 38 7.92 -16.29 -29.10
CA VAL A 38 9.23 -15.63 -29.29
C VAL A 38 9.25 -14.25 -28.64
N ARG A 39 8.20 -13.43 -28.85
CA ARG A 39 8.09 -12.11 -28.20
C ARG A 39 8.04 -12.23 -26.68
N HIS A 40 7.31 -13.22 -26.16
CA HIS A 40 7.23 -13.48 -24.73
C HIS A 40 8.58 -13.84 -24.14
N GLN A 41 9.33 -14.76 -24.77
CA GLN A 41 10.69 -15.13 -24.34
C GLN A 41 11.64 -13.93 -24.32
N ARG A 42 11.58 -13.06 -25.34
CA ARG A 42 12.36 -11.81 -25.35
C ARG A 42 11.99 -10.88 -24.19
N LEU A 43 10.69 -10.73 -23.92
CA LEU A 43 10.23 -9.90 -22.81
C LEU A 43 10.64 -10.48 -21.45
N VAL A 44 10.61 -11.80 -21.30
CA VAL A 44 11.10 -12.50 -20.09
C VAL A 44 12.57 -12.13 -19.84
N ALA A 45 13.43 -12.23 -20.85
CA ALA A 45 14.84 -11.86 -20.72
C ALA A 45 15.01 -10.38 -20.32
N GLU A 46 14.36 -9.45 -21.02
CA GLU A 46 14.45 -8.01 -20.72
C GLU A 46 13.97 -7.66 -19.30
N VAL A 47 12.89 -8.29 -18.83
CA VAL A 47 12.37 -8.09 -17.47
C VAL A 47 13.35 -8.62 -16.42
N THR A 48 13.88 -9.83 -16.62
CA THR A 48 14.82 -10.46 -15.68
C THR A 48 16.12 -9.68 -15.60
N ASP A 49 16.73 -9.33 -16.73
CA ASP A 49 17.98 -8.57 -16.80
C ASP A 49 17.84 -7.21 -16.11
N LEU A 50 16.71 -6.53 -16.32
CA LEU A 50 16.45 -5.25 -15.70
C LEU A 50 16.19 -5.36 -14.20
N PHE A 51 15.46 -6.39 -13.77
CA PHE A 51 15.22 -6.65 -12.36
C PHE A 51 16.52 -6.94 -11.60
N GLU A 52 17.41 -7.72 -12.20
CA GLU A 52 18.74 -8.00 -11.65
C GLU A 52 19.62 -6.74 -11.60
N LYS A 53 19.60 -5.92 -12.66
CA LYS A 53 20.31 -4.63 -12.69
C LYS A 53 19.85 -3.69 -11.56
N GLU A 54 18.55 -3.68 -11.27
CA GLU A 54 17.96 -2.93 -10.15
C GLU A 54 18.11 -3.64 -8.79
N LYS A 55 18.93 -4.69 -8.72
CA LYS A 55 19.23 -5.48 -7.51
C LYS A 55 17.95 -5.98 -6.83
N GLY A 56 16.96 -6.34 -7.64
CA GLY A 56 15.66 -6.82 -7.21
C GLY A 56 14.78 -5.79 -6.51
N ARG A 57 15.07 -4.48 -6.58
CA ARG A 57 14.30 -3.43 -5.90
C ARG A 57 13.12 -2.94 -6.72
N ALA A 58 13.23 -3.00 -8.03
CA ALA A 58 12.21 -2.48 -8.95
C ALA A 58 10.99 -3.40 -9.01
N GLY A 59 9.81 -2.84 -8.72
CA GLY A 59 8.53 -3.53 -8.86
C GLY A 59 7.94 -3.43 -10.27
N ARG A 60 6.77 -4.06 -10.45
CA ARG A 60 6.01 -4.10 -11.72
C ARG A 60 5.94 -2.74 -12.43
N ASP A 61 5.50 -1.70 -11.72
CA ASP A 61 5.25 -0.40 -12.32
C ASP A 61 6.55 0.33 -12.69
N GLN A 62 7.59 0.19 -11.86
CA GLN A 62 8.93 0.74 -12.14
C GLN A 62 9.57 0.05 -13.35
N LEU A 63 9.55 -1.28 -13.39
CA LEU A 63 10.05 -2.05 -14.53
C LEU A 63 9.31 -1.69 -15.82
N THR A 64 7.98 -1.49 -15.74
CA THR A 64 7.18 -1.06 -16.89
C THR A 64 7.64 0.30 -17.42
N LEU A 65 7.84 1.28 -16.55
CA LEU A 65 8.33 2.61 -16.96
C LEU A 65 9.72 2.52 -17.61
N MET A 66 10.63 1.77 -17.00
CA MET A 66 12.00 1.60 -17.48
C MET A 66 12.07 0.85 -18.83
N LEU A 67 11.24 -0.18 -19.02
CA LEU A 67 11.14 -0.90 -20.30
C LEU A 67 10.60 0.01 -21.42
N ASN A 68 9.56 0.79 -21.13
CA ASN A 68 9.02 1.75 -22.10
C ASN A 68 10.04 2.85 -22.44
N ALA A 69 10.81 3.33 -21.45
CA ALA A 69 11.90 4.30 -21.66
C ALA A 69 13.04 3.73 -22.54
N LYS A 70 13.26 2.42 -22.52
CA LYS A 70 14.18 1.70 -23.42
C LYS A 70 13.58 1.37 -24.80
N GLY A 71 12.33 1.76 -25.06
CA GLY A 71 11.62 1.48 -26.31
C GLY A 71 10.89 0.14 -26.36
N VAL A 72 10.88 -0.66 -25.28
CA VAL A 72 10.13 -1.91 -25.18
C VAL A 72 8.69 -1.59 -24.76
N GLN A 73 7.81 -1.41 -25.74
CA GLN A 73 6.40 -1.07 -25.51
C GLN A 73 5.66 -2.23 -24.82
N VAL A 74 5.34 -2.07 -23.53
CA VAL A 74 4.71 -3.09 -22.69
C VAL A 74 3.82 -2.48 -21.61
N SER A 75 2.73 -3.17 -21.27
CA SER A 75 1.81 -2.76 -20.20
C SER A 75 2.17 -3.39 -18.85
N ALA A 76 1.79 -2.71 -17.76
CA ALA A 76 2.05 -3.19 -16.41
C ALA A 76 1.48 -4.60 -16.10
N PRO A 77 0.26 -4.97 -16.55
CA PRO A 77 -0.24 -6.32 -16.35
C PRO A 77 0.63 -7.40 -17.02
N THR A 78 1.18 -7.13 -18.21
CA THR A 78 2.07 -8.06 -18.91
C THR A 78 3.39 -8.24 -18.15
N VAL A 79 4.00 -7.15 -17.69
CA VAL A 79 5.20 -7.22 -16.83
C VAL A 79 4.90 -8.00 -15.55
N GLY A 80 3.76 -7.75 -14.92
CA GLY A 80 3.35 -8.46 -13.71
C GLY A 80 3.12 -9.96 -13.93
N ALA A 81 2.64 -10.37 -15.11
CA ALA A 81 2.52 -11.77 -15.48
C ALA A 81 3.89 -12.43 -15.63
N VAL A 82 4.83 -11.77 -16.31
CA VAL A 82 6.22 -12.25 -16.46
C VAL A 82 6.92 -12.36 -15.10
N MET A 83 6.81 -11.33 -14.25
CA MET A 83 7.38 -11.38 -12.89
C MET A 83 6.83 -12.57 -12.09
N ARG A 84 5.52 -12.84 -12.19
CA ARG A 84 4.89 -13.97 -11.50
C ARG A 84 5.38 -15.32 -12.04
N GLU A 85 5.49 -15.45 -13.36
CA GLU A 85 6.00 -16.66 -14.03
C GLU A 85 7.44 -16.97 -13.60
N GLN A 86 8.27 -15.93 -13.49
CA GLN A 86 9.69 -16.05 -13.11
C GLN A 86 9.92 -16.01 -11.59
N GLY A 87 8.87 -15.91 -10.77
CA GLY A 87 8.99 -15.83 -9.32
C GLY A 87 9.65 -14.54 -8.79
N LEU A 88 9.75 -13.49 -9.62
CA LEU A 88 10.41 -12.23 -9.26
C LEU A 88 9.52 -11.40 -8.33
N ARG A 89 10.07 -11.05 -7.17
CA ARG A 89 9.39 -10.22 -6.15
C ARG A 89 10.31 -9.10 -5.72
N ALA A 90 9.85 -7.86 -5.89
CA ALA A 90 10.62 -6.69 -5.50
C ALA A 90 10.91 -6.71 -3.99
N VAL A 91 12.19 -6.59 -3.65
CA VAL A 91 12.65 -6.46 -2.27
C VAL A 91 12.22 -5.09 -1.76
N ARG A 92 11.27 -5.10 -0.82
CA ARG A 92 10.96 -3.90 -0.04
C ARG A 92 11.90 -3.86 1.15
N THR A 93 13.02 -3.15 1.02
CA THR A 93 13.77 -2.75 2.21
C THR A 93 12.90 -1.78 2.99
N ARG A 94 12.42 -2.21 4.17
CA ARG A 94 11.81 -1.30 5.14
C ARG A 94 12.88 -0.25 5.44
N ALA A 95 12.60 1.03 5.20
CA ALA A 95 13.52 2.09 5.59
C ALA A 95 13.70 1.96 7.10
N TRP A 96 14.87 1.51 7.55
CA TRP A 96 15.21 1.58 8.96
C TRP A 96 15.37 3.07 9.30
N LYS A 97 14.32 3.65 9.86
CA LYS A 97 14.37 4.97 10.49
C LYS A 97 14.22 4.73 11.99
N GLN A 98 15.30 4.92 12.73
CA GLN A 98 15.19 5.14 14.16
C GLN A 98 14.62 6.54 14.32
N THR A 99 13.30 6.65 14.43
CA THR A 99 12.60 7.93 14.33
C THR A 99 12.67 8.74 15.62
N THR A 100 12.82 8.09 16.78
CA THR A 100 12.74 8.75 18.08
C THR A 100 13.51 7.94 19.12
N VAL A 101 14.51 8.54 19.77
CA VAL A 101 15.03 8.03 21.05
C VAL A 101 14.12 8.61 22.12
N GLN A 102 13.49 7.74 22.90
CA GLN A 102 12.62 8.17 24.00
C GLN A 102 13.46 8.96 25.02
N ASP A 103 13.07 10.20 25.32
CA ASP A 103 13.69 10.96 26.41
C ASP A 103 13.44 10.20 27.73
N PRO A 104 14.48 9.72 28.43
CA PRO A 104 14.31 9.01 29.70
C PRO A 104 13.62 9.86 30.79
N GLN A 105 13.58 11.19 30.63
CA GLN A 105 12.89 12.10 31.54
C GLN A 105 11.43 12.41 31.13
N ALA A 106 10.98 11.92 29.98
CA ALA A 106 9.59 12.06 29.57
C ALA A 106 8.68 11.36 30.57
N LYS A 107 7.93 12.14 31.37
CA LYS A 107 6.97 11.62 32.35
C LYS A 107 5.75 11.02 31.65
N THR A 108 5.86 9.89 30.98
CA THR A 108 4.74 9.24 30.27
C THR A 108 3.99 8.21 31.12
N ALA A 109 4.44 7.93 32.35
CA ALA A 109 3.86 6.90 33.22
C ALA A 109 2.38 7.10 33.58
N HIS A 110 1.86 8.32 33.46
CA HIS A 110 0.45 8.63 33.71
C HIS A 110 -0.45 8.38 32.49
N ILE A 111 0.13 7.95 31.36
CA ILE A 111 -0.56 7.88 30.09
C ILE A 111 -0.81 6.43 29.68
N ARG A 112 -2.09 6.06 29.57
CA ARG A 112 -2.53 4.68 29.31
C ARG A 112 -2.77 4.46 27.83
N ASN A 113 -2.15 3.44 27.22
CA ASN A 113 -2.44 3.08 25.84
C ASN A 113 -3.81 2.42 25.65
N HIS A 114 -4.67 3.12 24.90
CA HIS A 114 -6.04 2.71 24.59
C HIS A 114 -6.13 1.92 23.26
N MET A 115 -5.03 1.81 22.50
CA MET A 115 -4.89 0.97 21.30
C MET A 115 -4.24 -0.38 21.65
N LEU A 116 -4.70 -1.02 22.74
CA LEU A 116 -4.23 -2.33 23.18
C LEU A 116 -5.40 -3.33 23.17
N ASP A 117 -5.09 -4.58 22.80
CA ASP A 117 -5.99 -5.71 23.00
C ASP A 117 -5.95 -6.21 24.46
N GLN A 118 -6.74 -7.25 24.74
CA GLN A 118 -6.84 -7.90 26.06
C GLN A 118 -5.50 -8.50 26.55
N ASP A 119 -4.59 -8.82 25.63
CA ASP A 119 -3.27 -9.38 25.92
C ASP A 119 -2.19 -8.29 26.02
N GLY A 120 -2.59 -7.01 25.95
CA GLY A 120 -1.70 -5.86 26.02
C GLY A 120 -0.88 -5.63 24.74
N LYS A 121 -1.26 -6.24 23.61
CA LYS A 121 -0.62 -6.01 22.30
C LYS A 121 -1.31 -4.87 21.58
N ARG A 122 -0.56 -4.15 20.74
CA ARG A 122 -1.13 -3.05 19.93
C ARG A 122 -2.21 -3.57 18.98
N ASP A 123 -3.39 -2.96 19.06
CA ASP A 123 -4.52 -3.24 18.19
C ASP A 123 -5.14 -1.94 17.69
N PHE A 124 -5.09 -1.75 16.37
CA PHE A 124 -5.65 -0.61 15.65
C PHE A 124 -6.93 -0.96 14.89
N THR A 125 -7.45 -2.17 15.06
CA THR A 125 -8.63 -2.66 14.33
C THR A 125 -9.87 -1.86 14.74
N SER A 126 -10.64 -1.33 13.79
CA SER A 126 -11.91 -0.65 14.11
C SER A 126 -13.05 -1.19 13.27
N THR A 127 -14.12 -1.61 13.93
CA THR A 127 -15.35 -2.10 13.29
C THR A 127 -16.48 -1.08 13.28
N VAL A 128 -16.29 0.06 13.96
CA VAL A 128 -17.27 1.15 14.09
C VAL A 128 -16.62 2.45 13.60
N PRO A 129 -17.19 3.13 12.59
CA PRO A 129 -16.72 4.45 12.17
C PRO A 129 -16.67 5.44 13.34
N GLY A 130 -15.62 6.26 13.41
CA GLY A 130 -15.45 7.26 14.48
C GLY A 130 -14.99 6.72 15.84
N ALA A 131 -14.92 5.39 16.03
CA ALA A 131 -14.52 4.82 17.33
C ALA A 131 -13.00 4.85 17.57
N ARG A 132 -12.20 4.59 16.53
CA ARG A 132 -10.73 4.63 16.60
C ARG A 132 -10.21 5.49 15.47
N LEU A 133 -9.50 6.55 15.83
CA LEU A 133 -8.93 7.53 14.93
C LEU A 133 -7.40 7.51 15.07
N CYS A 134 -6.69 7.81 14.00
CA CYS A 134 -5.27 8.11 14.07
C CYS A 134 -4.94 9.43 13.38
N GLY A 135 -3.83 10.05 13.76
CA GLY A 135 -3.34 11.24 13.10
C GLY A 135 -1.83 11.37 13.19
N ASP A 136 -1.27 12.11 12.25
CA ASP A 136 0.15 12.42 12.17
C ASP A 136 0.32 13.79 11.51
N ILE A 137 1.49 14.41 11.70
CA ILE A 137 1.92 15.60 10.98
C ILE A 137 2.91 15.18 9.91
N THR A 138 2.60 15.53 8.66
CA THR A 138 3.53 15.37 7.54
C THR A 138 3.97 16.72 6.98
N TYR A 139 5.15 16.76 6.37
CA TYR A 139 5.69 17.94 5.72
C TYR A 139 5.63 17.79 4.21
N LEU A 140 5.09 18.80 3.55
CA LEU A 140 4.94 18.90 2.10
C LEU A 140 5.91 19.95 1.58
N ARG A 141 6.75 19.58 0.60
CA ARG A 141 7.62 20.53 -0.08
C ARG A 141 6.82 21.27 -1.15
N THR A 142 6.75 22.59 -1.06
CA THR A 142 6.09 23.45 -2.05
C THR A 142 7.12 24.36 -2.74
N GLY A 143 6.68 25.11 -3.76
CA GLY A 143 7.52 26.14 -4.40
C GLY A 143 7.82 27.34 -3.49
N GLU A 144 7.05 27.51 -2.41
CA GLU A 144 7.16 28.64 -1.47
C GLU A 144 7.83 28.25 -0.15
N GLY A 145 8.08 26.96 0.09
CA GLY A 145 8.72 26.49 1.32
C GLY A 145 8.22 25.13 1.78
N TRP A 146 8.26 24.90 3.09
CA TRP A 146 7.67 23.73 3.73
C TRP A 146 6.28 24.06 4.23
N LEU A 147 5.32 23.18 3.93
CA LEU A 147 3.96 23.23 4.46
C LEU A 147 3.74 22.03 5.36
N TYR A 148 3.21 22.25 6.56
CA TYR A 148 2.90 21.22 7.53
C TYR A 148 1.43 20.87 7.42
N LEU A 149 1.11 19.59 7.28
CA LEU A 149 -0.24 19.05 7.18
C LEU A 149 -0.48 18.09 8.34
N ALA A 150 -1.47 18.38 9.18
CA ALA A 150 -2.01 17.42 10.14
C ALA A 150 -3.27 16.77 9.58
N THR A 151 -3.43 15.47 9.80
CA THR A 151 -4.60 14.70 9.37
C THR A 151 -5.21 13.91 10.53
N VAL A 152 -6.53 13.72 10.48
CA VAL A 152 -7.30 12.80 11.32
C VAL A 152 -7.94 11.76 10.41
N ILE A 153 -7.56 10.51 10.58
CA ILE A 153 -8.00 9.36 9.79
C ILE A 153 -8.87 8.47 10.66
N ASP A 154 -10.05 8.08 10.17
CA ASP A 154 -10.87 7.04 10.78
C ASP A 154 -10.32 5.64 10.41
N LEU A 155 -9.94 4.85 11.41
CA LEU A 155 -9.34 3.53 11.20
C LEU A 155 -10.35 2.48 10.72
N CYS A 156 -11.65 2.73 10.82
CA CYS A 156 -12.67 1.84 10.28
C CYS A 156 -12.85 2.04 8.77
N THR A 157 -12.95 3.30 8.35
CA THR A 157 -13.29 3.66 6.96
C THR A 157 -12.07 4.01 6.10
N GLY A 158 -10.94 4.36 6.73
CA GLY A 158 -9.75 4.90 6.06
C GLY A 158 -9.93 6.34 5.57
N MET A 159 -11.05 7.00 5.89
CA MET A 159 -11.32 8.37 5.45
C MET A 159 -10.53 9.39 6.26
N ILE A 160 -10.05 10.44 5.58
CA ILE A 160 -9.59 11.67 6.25
C ILE A 160 -10.83 12.46 6.65
N ILE A 161 -11.10 12.50 7.95
CA ILE A 161 -12.30 13.14 8.52
C ILE A 161 -12.02 14.55 9.05
N GLY A 162 -10.75 14.90 9.23
CA GLY A 162 -10.29 16.24 9.57
C GLY A 162 -8.86 16.47 9.15
N TRP A 163 -8.51 17.72 8.87
CA TRP A 163 -7.15 18.10 8.47
C TRP A 163 -6.92 19.59 8.75
N ALA A 164 -5.66 19.98 8.85
CA ALA A 164 -5.26 21.39 8.93
C ALA A 164 -3.88 21.57 8.31
N MET A 165 -3.61 22.76 7.76
CA MET A 165 -2.34 23.11 7.16
C MET A 165 -1.78 24.41 7.74
N ALA A 166 -0.47 24.48 7.94
CA ALA A 166 0.23 25.71 8.35
C ALA A 166 1.66 25.74 7.81
N ASP A 167 2.27 26.91 7.79
CA ASP A 167 3.70 27.11 7.53
C ASP A 167 4.60 26.78 8.74
N HIS A 168 4.01 26.33 9.85
CA HIS A 168 4.69 26.01 11.09
C HIS A 168 4.19 24.71 11.73
N MET A 169 5.06 24.03 12.46
CA MET A 169 4.70 22.91 13.33
C MET A 169 4.35 23.48 14.73
N ARG A 170 3.06 23.59 15.03
CA ARG A 170 2.58 24.01 16.37
C ARG A 170 1.45 23.11 16.79
N ALA A 171 1.28 22.89 18.09
CA ALA A 171 0.18 22.10 18.65
C ALA A 171 -1.20 22.46 18.09
N ARG A 172 -1.41 23.75 17.75
CA ARG A 172 -2.65 24.23 17.16
C ARG A 172 -3.03 23.52 15.86
N LEU A 173 -2.04 23.12 15.06
CA LEU A 173 -2.25 22.40 13.81
C LEU A 173 -3.01 21.08 14.05
N CYS A 174 -2.63 20.31 15.08
CA CYS A 174 -3.34 19.08 15.43
C CYS A 174 -4.72 19.35 16.03
N THR A 175 -4.84 20.36 16.90
CA THR A 175 -6.14 20.68 17.50
C THR A 175 -7.15 21.19 16.48
N ASP A 176 -6.70 21.94 15.45
CA ASP A 176 -7.55 22.44 14.38
C ASP A 176 -8.05 21.27 13.48
N ALA A 177 -7.17 20.30 13.17
CA ALA A 177 -7.58 19.09 12.44
C ALA A 177 -8.60 18.24 13.22
N LEU A 178 -8.41 18.10 14.54
CA LEU A 178 -9.37 17.42 15.43
C LEU A 178 -10.69 18.19 15.57
N ALA A 179 -10.63 19.52 15.65
CA ALA A 179 -11.83 20.36 15.70
C ALA A 179 -12.64 20.20 14.41
N MET A 180 -11.99 20.18 13.24
CA MET A 180 -12.66 19.90 11.97
C MET A 180 -13.33 18.51 11.98
N ALA A 181 -12.64 17.47 12.45
CA ALA A 181 -13.22 16.13 12.53
C ALA A 181 -14.45 16.09 13.45
N ARG A 182 -14.39 16.78 14.60
CA ARG A 182 -15.52 16.93 15.53
C ARG A 182 -16.70 17.61 14.85
N ASP A 183 -16.45 18.73 14.18
CA ASP A 183 -17.50 19.57 13.59
C ASP A 183 -18.19 18.88 12.40
N HIS A 184 -17.50 17.94 11.75
CA HIS A 184 -18.09 17.04 10.75
C HIS A 184 -18.96 15.91 11.35
N GLY A 185 -19.05 15.80 12.67
CA GLY A 185 -19.89 14.81 13.35
C GLY A 185 -19.30 13.40 13.44
N TYR A 186 -18.00 13.24 13.22
CA TYR A 186 -17.33 11.93 13.25
C TYR A 186 -16.79 11.53 14.63
N LEU A 187 -16.99 12.37 15.66
CA LEU A 187 -16.53 12.11 17.03
C LEU A 187 -17.73 11.94 17.95
N GLU A 188 -17.73 10.82 18.68
CA GLU A 188 -18.65 10.59 19.79
C GLU A 188 -17.92 10.81 21.11
N ALA A 189 -18.56 11.57 22.00
CA ALA A 189 -18.00 11.83 23.33
C ALA A 189 -17.77 10.50 24.07
N GLU A 190 -16.63 10.39 24.76
CA GLU A 190 -16.29 9.28 25.67
C GLU A 190 -15.97 7.92 25.02
N THR A 191 -16.38 7.70 23.76
CA THR A 191 -16.16 6.43 23.02
C THR A 191 -15.05 6.52 21.98
N THR A 192 -14.80 7.70 21.41
CA THR A 192 -13.74 7.90 20.42
C THR A 192 -12.34 7.88 21.06
N VAL A 193 -11.45 7.06 20.51
CA VAL A 193 -10.01 7.02 20.84
C VAL A 193 -9.22 7.62 19.69
N PHE A 194 -8.41 8.65 19.95
CA PHE A 194 -7.49 9.23 18.97
C PHE A 194 -6.03 8.88 19.30
N HIS A 195 -5.35 8.24 18.36
CA HIS A 195 -3.93 7.90 18.45
C HIS A 195 -3.07 8.86 17.62
N SER A 196 -2.07 9.47 18.24
CA SER A 196 -1.04 10.27 17.56
C SER A 196 0.31 9.64 17.85
N ASP A 197 1.13 9.47 16.81
CA ASP A 197 2.53 9.14 17.03
C ASP A 197 3.24 10.39 17.60
N TYR A 198 4.13 10.17 18.58
CA TYR A 198 4.74 11.24 19.36
C TYR A 198 5.75 12.03 18.51
N ALA A 199 5.40 13.26 18.15
CA ALA A 199 6.35 14.31 17.84
C ALA A 199 6.52 15.19 19.09
N GLU A 200 7.76 15.53 19.44
CA GLU A 200 8.18 16.26 20.65
C GLU A 200 7.42 17.59 20.90
N GLU A 201 6.71 18.11 19.89
CA GLU A 201 5.90 19.34 19.95
C GLU A 201 4.40 19.15 20.24
N VAL A 202 3.87 17.93 20.33
CA VAL A 202 2.44 17.71 20.65
C VAL A 202 2.23 17.67 22.18
N VAL A 203 2.22 18.89 22.74
CA VAL A 203 1.42 19.32 23.91
C VAL A 203 1.88 18.83 25.30
N LYS A 204 2.51 19.73 26.06
CA LYS A 204 2.09 20.00 27.45
C LYS A 204 0.87 20.93 27.37
N PRO A 205 -0.33 20.52 27.82
CA PRO A 205 -1.46 21.43 27.83
C PRO A 205 -1.22 22.45 28.95
N ARG A 206 -0.89 23.70 28.59
CA ARG A 206 -1.10 24.82 29.50
C ARG A 206 -2.61 25.07 29.53
N THR A 207 -3.24 24.60 30.61
CA THR A 207 -4.55 25.03 31.13
C THR A 207 -5.43 25.76 30.13
N GLY A 208 -6.14 24.99 29.32
CA GLY A 208 -7.22 25.43 28.45
C GLY A 208 -8.05 24.20 28.11
N SER A 209 -9.28 24.15 28.60
CA SER A 209 -10.18 23.00 28.60
C SER A 209 -10.35 22.36 27.21
N VAL A 210 -9.73 21.19 27.01
CA VAL A 210 -10.26 20.20 26.06
C VAL A 210 -11.56 19.71 26.72
N GLY A 211 -12.70 20.00 26.10
CA GLY A 211 -14.02 19.63 26.63
C GLY A 211 -14.17 18.13 26.88
N PRO A 212 -15.29 17.67 27.45
CA PRO A 212 -15.49 16.35 28.09
C PRO A 212 -15.39 15.12 27.15
N TYR A 213 -14.93 15.30 25.92
CA TYR A 213 -15.04 14.35 24.82
C TYR A 213 -13.91 13.31 24.74
N PHE A 214 -12.81 13.48 25.49
CA PHE A 214 -11.63 12.62 25.32
C PHE A 214 -11.33 11.77 26.55
N ARG A 215 -11.42 10.44 26.40
CA ARG A 215 -10.79 9.47 27.32
C ARG A 215 -9.38 9.15 26.83
N GLY A 216 -8.42 9.98 27.26
CA GLY A 216 -7.00 9.66 27.17
C GLY A 216 -6.33 10.02 25.84
N PHE A 217 -5.36 10.93 25.92
CA PHE A 217 -4.28 11.07 24.95
C PHE A 217 -3.24 9.99 25.24
N VAL A 218 -2.60 9.35 24.26
CA VAL A 218 -1.59 8.31 24.51
C VAL A 218 -0.33 8.46 23.65
N PRO A 219 0.87 8.62 24.25
CA PRO A 219 2.14 8.32 23.64
C PRO A 219 2.53 6.85 23.90
N CYS A 220 3.00 6.19 22.86
CA CYS A 220 3.59 4.86 23.00
C CYS A 220 5.00 4.96 23.60
N SER A 221 5.21 4.33 24.74
CA SER A 221 6.50 3.73 25.12
C SER A 221 6.71 2.46 24.30
N SER A 222 7.79 2.38 23.52
CA SER A 222 8.13 1.19 22.74
C SER A 222 9.00 0.23 23.55
N ALA A 223 8.59 -1.04 23.62
CA ALA A 223 9.47 -2.19 23.81
C ALA A 223 10.03 -2.65 22.45
#